data_AF-A0A9E4MFT2-F1
#
_entry.id   AF-A0A9E4MFT2-F1
#
_cell.length_a   1.000
_cell.length_b   1.000
_cell.length_c   1.000
_cell.angle_alpha   90.00
_cell.angle_beta   90.00
_cell.angle_gamma   90.00
#
_symmetry.space_group_name_H-M   'P 1'
#
loop_
_entity.id
_entity.type
_entity.pdbx_description
1 polymer ?
#
loop_
_entity_poly.entity_id
_entity_poly.type
_entity_poly.pdbx_seq_one_letter_code
_entity_poly.pdbx_strand_id
1 'polypeptide(L)' 'MVIDTSAFLAILQDEPDRPAFTQAIAAAAVRRTSAATFLEASMVLEARHGADGVRLLDLLIDSAGI' A
#
# COMPACT_ATOMS: atom_id res chain seq x y z
N MET A 1 4.33 -5.91 11.62
CA MET A 1 3.21 -4.96 11.49
C MET A 1 2.17 -5.52 10.54
N VAL A 2 0.91 -5.13 10.73
CA VAL A 2 -0.16 -5.41 9.78
C VAL A 2 -0.50 -4.08 9.11
N ILE A 3 -0.53 -4.07 7.77
CA ILE A 3 -0.70 -2.86 6.95
C ILE A 3 -2.14 -2.82 6.46
N ASP A 4 -2.78 -1.69 6.66
CA ASP A 4 -4.16 -1.41 6.28
C ASP A 4 -4.24 -0.67 4.93
N THR A 5 -5.44 -0.65 4.33
CA THR A 5 -5.73 -0.02 3.03
C THR A 5 -5.32 1.44 3.02
N SER A 6 -5.67 2.16 4.10
CA SER A 6 -5.36 3.59 4.25
C SER A 6 -3.87 3.90 4.14
N ALA A 7 -2.99 3.04 4.66
CA ALA A 7 -1.55 3.24 4.57
C ALA A 7 -1.01 3.08 3.14
N PHE A 8 -1.53 2.11 2.37
CA PHE A 8 -1.18 1.97 0.95
C PHE A 8 -1.65 3.19 0.14
N LEU A 9 -2.88 3.62 0.38
CA LEU A 9 -3.45 4.79 -0.28
C LEU A 9 -2.68 6.07 0.03
N ALA A 10 -2.28 6.28 1.29
CA ALA A 10 -1.48 7.43 1.68
C ALA A 10 -0.12 7.46 0.99
N ILE A 11 0.53 6.30 0.83
CA ILE A 11 1.83 6.21 0.14
C ILE A 11 1.67 6.47 -1.37
N LEU A 12 0.71 5.80 -2.02
CA LEU A 12 0.57 5.84 -3.48
C LEU A 12 -0.05 7.13 -3.99
N GLN A 13 -0.80 7.84 -3.15
CA GLN A 13 -1.43 9.12 -3.50
C GLN A 13 -0.69 10.34 -2.95
N ASP A 14 0.52 10.15 -2.42
CA ASP A 14 1.37 11.21 -1.89
C ASP A 14 0.70 12.06 -0.79
N GLU A 15 -0.02 11.39 0.11
CA GLU A 15 -0.64 12.05 1.26
C GLU A 15 0.43 12.48 2.29
N PRO A 16 0.14 13.46 3.16
CA PRO A 16 1.11 13.98 4.13
C PRO A 16 1.76 12.93 5.03
N ASP A 17 1.05 11.84 5.32
CA ASP A 17 1.52 10.74 6.18
C ASP A 17 2.47 9.76 5.47
N ARG A 18 2.65 9.88 4.14
CA ARG A 18 3.50 9.00 3.33
C ARG A 18 4.90 8.76 3.94
N PRO A 19 5.66 9.78 4.39
CA PRO A 19 6.98 9.54 4.96
C PRO A 19 6.94 8.69 6.22
N ALA A 20 5.96 8.93 7.09
CA ALA A 20 5.78 8.19 8.33
C ALA A 20 5.45 6.71 8.06
N PHE A 21 4.52 6.44 7.15
CA PHE A 21 4.17 5.06 6.80
C PHE A 21 5.32 4.32 6.10
N THR A 22 6.00 4.97 5.16
CA THR A 22 7.14 4.36 4.46
C THR A 22 8.26 3.99 5.44
N GLN A 23 8.57 4.88 6.39
CA GLN A 23 9.58 4.62 7.42
C GLN A 23 9.16 3.48 8.36
N ALA A 24 7.90 3.46 8.81
CA ALA A 24 7.39 2.40 9.68
C ALA A 24 7.41 1.03 9.00
N ILE A 25 7.04 0.96 7.72
CA ILE A 25 7.07 -0.27 6.91
C ILE A 25 8.50 -0.76 6.73
N ALA A 26 9.44 0.12 6.38
CA ALA A 26 10.85 -0.23 6.21
C ALA A 26 11.49 -0.75 7.51
N ALA A 27 11.13 -0.17 8.66
CA ALA A 27 11.67 -0.55 9.96
C ALA A 27 11.08 -1.85 10.54
N ALA A 28 9.90 -2.29 10.09
CA ALA A 28 9.25 -3.47 10.63
C ALA A 28 9.96 -4.77 10.21
N ALA A 29 10.30 -5.66 11.15
CA ALA A 29 10.96 -6.93 10.81
C ALA A 29 10.06 -7.91 10.00
N VAL A 30 8.75 -7.86 10.23
CA VAL A 30 7.74 -8.66 9.51
C VAL A 30 6.64 -7.70 9.08
N ARG A 31 6.25 -7.75 7.81
CA ARG A 31 5.10 -7.01 7.27
C ARG A 31 4.09 -8.01 6.75
N ARG A 32 2.80 -7.70 6.93
CA ARG A 32 1.68 -8.52 6.48
C ARG A 32 0.55 -7.59 6.08
N THR A 33 -0.27 -8.02 5.13
CA THR A 33 -1.58 -7.45 4.89
C THR A 33 -2.58 -8.59 4.66
N SER A 34 -3.87 -8.31 4.80
CA SER A 34 -4.90 -9.30 4.51
C SER A 34 -5.26 -9.28 3.02
N ALA A 35 -5.74 -10.41 2.48
CA ALA A 35 -6.26 -10.45 1.12
C ALA A 35 -7.43 -9.47 0.90
N ALA A 36 -8.24 -9.22 1.94
CA ALA A 36 -9.35 -8.26 1.87
C ALA A 36 -8.84 -6.81 1.78
N THR A 37 -7.81 -6.46 2.55
CA THR A 37 -7.14 -5.16 2.50
C THR A 37 -6.50 -4.91 1.13
N PHE A 38 -5.83 -5.93 0.58
CA PHE A 38 -5.28 -5.87 -0.77
C PHE A 38 -6.37 -5.62 -1.82
N LEU A 39 -7.50 -6.35 -1.74
CA LEU A 39 -8.63 -6.16 -2.64
C LEU A 39 -9.23 -4.75 -2.53
N GLU A 40 -9.45 -4.26 -1.31
CA GLU A 40 -9.99 -2.92 -1.10
C GLU A 40 -9.08 -1.83 -1.69
N ALA A 41 -7.78 -1.89 -1.41
CA ALA A 41 -6.80 -0.96 -1.98
C ALA A 41 -6.79 -1.03 -3.51
N SER A 42 -6.83 -2.24 -4.08
CA SER A 42 -6.89 -2.46 -5.52
C SER A 42 -8.13 -1.83 -6.14
N MET A 43 -9.31 -2.02 -5.55
CA MET A 43 -10.57 -1.44 -6.04
C MET A 43 -10.52 0.10 -6.04
N VAL A 44 -9.98 0.71 -4.98
CA VAL A 44 -9.85 2.17 -4.90
C VAL A 44 -8.87 2.71 -5.94
N LEU A 45 -7.71 2.07 -6.10
CA LEU A 45 -6.68 2.51 -7.04
C LEU A 45 -7.10 2.27 -8.50
N GLU A 46 -7.77 1.16 -8.78
CA GLU A 46 -8.33 0.87 -10.11
C GLU A 46 -9.40 1.90 -10.49
N ALA A 47 -10.30 2.24 -9.55
CA ALA A 47 -11.33 3.25 -9.81
C ALA A 47 -10.76 4.65 -10.09
N ARG A 48 -9.62 5.01 -9.47
CA ARG A 48 -9.00 6.35 -9.61
C ARG A 48 -7.98 6.44 -10.73
N HIS A 49 -7.22 5.38 -10.96
CA HIS A 49 -6.01 5.37 -11.79
C HIS A 49 -5.97 4.20 -12.79
N GLY A 50 -7.03 3.40 -12.87
CA GLY A 50 -7.10 2.23 -13.75
C GLY A 50 -6.06 1.17 -13.39
N ALA A 51 -5.71 0.36 -14.38
CA ALA A 51 -4.74 -0.73 -14.23
C ALA A 51 -3.36 -0.27 -13.73
N ASP A 52 -2.97 0.98 -14.03
CA ASP A 52 -1.70 1.54 -13.55
C ASP A 52 -1.68 1.73 -12.03
N GLY A 53 -2.82 2.09 -11.43
CA GLY A 53 -2.94 2.18 -9.97
C GLY A 53 -2.70 0.84 -9.28
N VAL A 54 -3.30 -0.22 -9.80
CA VAL A 54 -3.13 -1.59 -9.29
C VAL A 54 -1.68 -2.05 -9.46
N ARG A 55 -1.08 -1.78 -10.63
CA ARG A 55 0.33 -2.10 -10.89
C ARG A 55 1.29 -1.43 -9.91
N LEU A 56 1.02 -0.18 -9.52
CA LEU A 56 1.83 0.51 -8.50
C LEU A 56 1.67 -0.10 -7.11
N LEU A 57 0.46 -0.59 -6.77
CA LEU A 57 0.24 -1.33 -5.53
C LEU A 57 1.04 -2.64 -5.51
N ASP A 58 1.01 -3.40 -6.61
CA ASP A 58 1.79 -4.64 -6.74
C ASP A 58 3.29 -4.38 -6.56
N LEU A 59 3.83 -3.34 -7.21
CA LEU A 59 5.23 -2.94 -7.07
C LEU A 59 5.59 -2.50 -5.65
N LEU A 60 4.68 -1.80 -4.97
CA LEU A 60 4.88 -1.41 -3.58
C LEU A 60 4.92 -2.64 -2.65
N ILE A 61 4.00 -3.59 -2.83
CA ILE A 61 3.93 -4.82 -2.02
C ILE A 61 5.18 -5.68 -2.23
N ASP A 62 5.59 -5.88 -3.49
CA ASP A 62 6.79 -6.64 -3.85
C ASP A 62 8.05 -6.00 -3.26
N SER A 63 8.24 -4.70 -3.48
CA SER A 63 9.43 -3.99 -2.97
C SER A 63 9.49 -3.90 -1.44
N ALA A 64 8.34 -3.85 -0.76
CA ALA A 64 8.27 -3.86 0.69
C ALA A 64 8.38 -5.27 1.31
N GLY A 65 8.23 -6.34 0.52
CA GLY A 65 8.24 -7.73 0.98
C GLY A 65 7.08 -8.06 1.93
N ILE A 66 5.86 -7.66 1.57
CA ILE A 66 4.63 -7.83 2.38
C ILE A 66 3.96 -9.17 2.08
#